data_AF-A0A2S5WUM9-F1
#
_entry.id   AF-A0A2S5WUM9-F1
#
_cell.length_a   1.000
_cell.length_b   1.000
_cell.length_c   1.000
_cell.angle_alpha   90.00
_cell.angle_beta   90.00
_cell.angle_gamma   90.00
#
_symmetry.space_group_name_H-M   'P 1'
#
loop_
_entity.id
_entity.type
_entity.pdbx_description
1 polymer ?
#
loop_
_entity_poly.entity_id
_entity_poly.type
_entity_poly.pdbx_seq_one_letter_code
_entity_poly.pdbx_strand_id
1 'polypeptide(L)'
;MRADNHDERTSMTEEPQNDERVEPVEPADDYDPMIYDAMREAANRLRSLYVARQNEASSEEERQRWLEKQISVRVEADNVDTYSLGAVQELRASFVARFKAEER
;
A
#
# COMPACT_ATOMS: atom_id res chain seq x y z
N MET A 1 -21.57 -75.38 -29.80
CA MET A 1 -20.54 -74.67 -30.60
C MET A 1 -20.91 -73.20 -30.56
N ARG A 2 -19.98 -72.37 -30.05
CA ARG A 2 -19.90 -70.89 -30.02
C ARG A 2 -21.06 -70.08 -29.40
N ALA A 3 -20.71 -69.47 -28.28
CA ALA A 3 -21.30 -68.25 -27.73
C ALA A 3 -20.95 -67.06 -28.62
N ASP A 4 -21.84 -66.07 -28.68
CA ASP A 4 -21.45 -64.67 -28.84
C ASP A 4 -22.51 -63.81 -28.12
N ASN A 5 -22.17 -63.43 -26.89
CA ASN A 5 -22.74 -62.27 -26.23
C ASN A 5 -22.12 -61.03 -26.89
N HIS A 6 -22.92 -60.08 -27.33
CA HIS A 6 -22.46 -58.70 -27.41
C HIS A 6 -23.42 -57.81 -26.64
N ASP A 7 -22.99 -57.59 -25.40
CA ASP A 7 -23.44 -56.59 -24.45
C ASP A 7 -23.05 -55.23 -25.02
N GLU A 8 -24.03 -54.44 -25.47
CA GLU A 8 -23.83 -53.05 -25.88
C GLU A 8 -23.58 -52.21 -24.61
N ARG A 9 -22.35 -52.33 -24.08
CA ARG A 9 -21.87 -51.51 -22.97
C ARG A 9 -21.85 -50.05 -23.44
N THR A 10 -22.71 -49.28 -22.81
CA THR A 10 -22.65 -47.83 -22.66
C THR A 10 -21.18 -47.39 -22.48
N SER A 11 -20.57 -46.86 -23.54
CA SER A 11 -19.30 -46.14 -23.42
C SER A 11 -19.62 -44.80 -22.77
N MET A 12 -19.63 -44.77 -21.44
CA MET A 12 -19.34 -43.54 -20.71
C MET A 12 -17.89 -43.21 -21.00
N THR A 13 -17.66 -42.37 -22.00
CA THR A 13 -16.41 -41.64 -22.11
C THR A 13 -16.38 -40.68 -20.93
N GLU A 14 -15.75 -41.11 -19.84
CA GLU A 14 -15.40 -40.23 -18.73
C GLU A 14 -14.46 -39.15 -19.30
N GLU A 15 -15.02 -37.97 -19.57
CA GLU A 15 -14.23 -36.77 -19.77
C GLU A 15 -13.39 -36.58 -18.49
N PRO A 16 -12.06 -36.46 -18.58
CA PRO A 16 -11.28 -36.12 -17.40
C PRO A 16 -11.74 -34.75 -16.94
N GLN A 17 -12.43 -34.71 -15.80
CA GLN A 17 -12.68 -33.47 -15.10
C GLN A 17 -11.31 -32.93 -14.67
N ASN A 18 -10.75 -32.07 -15.52
CA ASN A 18 -9.68 -31.16 -15.14
C ASN A 18 -10.30 -30.14 -14.18
N ASP A 19 -10.60 -30.60 -12.97
CA ASP A 19 -10.89 -29.76 -11.80
C ASP A 19 -9.55 -29.18 -11.35
N GLU A 20 -8.98 -28.33 -12.21
CA GLU A 20 -8.00 -27.36 -11.79
C GLU A 20 -8.79 -26.38 -10.92
N ARG A 21 -8.96 -26.73 -9.64
CA ARG A 21 -9.28 -25.79 -8.57
C ARG A 21 -8.19 -24.73 -8.63
N VAL A 22 -8.42 -23.70 -9.44
CA VAL A 22 -7.71 -22.43 -9.36
C VAL A 22 -8.12 -21.87 -8.00
N GLU A 23 -7.35 -22.22 -6.97
CA GLU A 23 -7.42 -21.54 -5.68
C GLU A 23 -7.30 -20.04 -6.02
N PRO A 24 -8.28 -19.19 -5.65
CA PRO A 24 -8.14 -17.77 -5.86
C PRO A 24 -6.84 -17.35 -5.20
N VAL A 25 -5.88 -16.89 -6.00
CA VAL A 25 -4.68 -16.25 -5.48
C VAL A 25 -5.17 -14.98 -4.81
N GLU A 26 -5.45 -15.08 -3.50
CA GLU A 26 -5.63 -13.91 -2.65
C GLU A 26 -4.47 -12.96 -2.98
N PRO A 27 -4.73 -11.70 -3.39
CA PRO A 27 -3.65 -10.78 -3.64
C PRO A 27 -2.79 -10.76 -2.37
N ALA A 28 -1.49 -11.06 -2.53
CA ALA A 28 -0.57 -11.00 -1.41
C ALA A 28 -0.74 -9.63 -0.76
N ASP A 29 -1.09 -9.64 0.52
CA ASP A 29 -1.28 -8.42 1.29
C ASP A 29 0.10 -7.76 1.40
N ASP A 30 0.41 -6.85 0.48
CA ASP A 30 1.68 -6.11 0.40
C ASP A 30 1.78 -5.03 1.51
N TYR A 31 0.82 -5.03 2.44
CA TYR A 31 0.86 -4.24 3.66
C TYR A 31 2.00 -4.69 4.58
N ASP A 32 3.03 -3.86 4.69
CA ASP A 32 4.07 -3.98 5.71
C ASP A 32 3.85 -2.92 6.80
N PRO A 33 3.39 -3.30 8.01
CA PRO A 33 3.12 -2.37 9.10
C PRO A 33 4.39 -1.61 9.55
N MET A 34 5.56 -2.25 9.50
CA MET A 34 6.82 -1.60 9.89
C MET A 34 7.20 -0.49 8.91
N ILE A 35 6.95 -0.70 7.62
CA ILE A 35 7.23 0.29 6.59
C ILE A 35 6.23 1.45 6.64
N TYR A 36 4.95 1.15 6.90
CA TYR A 36 3.94 2.18 7.14
C TYR A 36 4.24 3.01 8.40
N ASP A 37 4.63 2.38 9.51
CA ASP A 37 5.05 3.08 10.73
C ASP A 37 6.29 3.96 10.50
N ALA A 38 7.27 3.44 9.75
CA ALA A 38 8.45 4.22 9.38
C ALA A 38 8.11 5.42 8.49
N MET A 39 7.07 5.33 7.66
CA MET A 39 6.53 6.46 6.88
C MET A 39 5.85 7.48 7.80
N ARG A 40 4.99 7.04 8.73
CA ARG A 40 4.31 7.89 9.71
C ARG A 40 5.30 8.64 10.60
N GLU A 41 6.36 7.97 11.03
CA GLU A 41 7.43 8.61 11.83
C GLU A 41 8.14 9.71 11.03
N ALA A 42 8.45 9.48 9.75
CA ALA A 42 9.04 10.51 8.89
C ALA A 42 8.08 11.71 8.70
N ALA A 43 6.79 11.45 8.50
CA ALA A 43 5.76 12.49 8.42
C ALA A 43 5.68 13.31 9.72
N ASN A 44 5.70 12.64 10.88
CA ASN A 44 5.65 13.29 12.19
C ASN A 44 6.86 14.21 12.41
N ARG A 45 8.07 13.76 12.10
CA ARG A 45 9.29 14.60 12.21
C ARG A 45 9.19 15.85 11.36
N LEU A 46 8.74 15.72 10.11
CA LEU A 46 8.55 16.86 9.22
C LEU A 46 7.50 17.83 9.75
N ARG A 47 6.37 17.32 10.26
CA ARG A 47 5.33 18.15 10.86
C ARG A 47 5.83 18.86 12.13
N SER A 48 6.59 18.19 12.99
CA SER A 48 7.20 18.79 14.18
C SER A 48 8.14 19.94 13.83
N LEU A 49 8.93 19.81 12.76
CA LEU A 49 9.76 20.90 12.24
C LEU A 49 8.90 22.09 11.82
N TYR A 50 7.84 21.86 11.04
CA TYR A 50 6.95 22.95 10.64
C TYR A 50 6.19 23.58 11.80
N VAL A 51 5.85 22.84 12.86
CA VAL A 51 5.32 23.40 14.11
C VAL A 51 6.36 24.31 14.76
N ALA A 52 7.62 23.90 14.85
CA ALA A 52 8.68 24.73 15.41
C ALA A 52 8.84 26.04 14.61
N ARG A 53 8.90 25.97 13.28
CA ARG A 53 8.95 27.15 12.40
C ARG A 53 7.71 28.04 12.54
N GLN A 54 6.53 27.44 12.68
CA GLN A 54 5.29 28.18 12.93
C GLN A 54 5.36 28.98 14.23
N ASN A 55 5.94 28.41 15.29
CA ASN A 55 6.09 29.07 16.58
C ASN A 55 7.14 30.19 16.57
N GLU A 56 8.13 30.10 15.67
CA GLU A 56 9.17 31.13 15.47
C GLU A 56 8.78 32.21 14.46
N ALA A 57 7.66 32.03 13.75
CA ALA A 57 7.21 32.93 12.70
C ALA A 57 6.96 34.35 13.22
N SER A 58 7.43 35.35 12.49
CA SER A 58 7.30 36.77 12.88
C SER A 58 6.07 37.46 12.28
N SER A 59 5.38 36.79 11.35
CA SER A 59 4.15 37.29 10.73
C SER A 59 3.06 36.22 10.67
N GLU A 60 1.81 36.67 10.57
CA GLU A 60 0.67 35.76 10.40
C GLU A 60 0.76 34.99 9.07
N GLU A 61 1.23 35.63 8.01
CA GLU A 61 1.39 35.00 6.69
C GLU A 61 2.41 33.85 6.74
N GLU A 62 3.52 34.06 7.46
CA GLU A 62 4.52 33.01 7.67
C GLU A 62 3.96 31.88 8.53
N ARG A 63 3.25 32.23 9.61
CA ARG A 63 2.57 31.26 10.48
C ARG A 63 1.57 30.39 9.70
N GLN A 64 0.79 31.02 8.83
CA GLN A 64 -0.22 30.36 7.99
C GLN A 64 0.44 29.44 6.96
N ARG A 65 1.54 29.87 6.34
CA ARG A 65 2.33 29.02 5.43
C ARG A 65 2.81 27.74 6.12
N TRP A 66 3.34 27.85 7.34
CA TRP A 66 3.79 26.67 8.09
C TRP A 66 2.63 25.75 8.49
N LEU A 67 1.47 26.32 8.83
CA LEU A 67 0.25 25.55 9.09
C LEU A 67 -0.19 24.75 7.85
N GLU A 68 -0.23 25.37 6.68
CA GLU A 68 -0.62 24.72 5.43
C GLU A 68 0.31 23.55 5.10
N LYS A 69 1.62 23.74 5.28
CA LYS A 69 2.60 22.65 5.11
C LYS A 69 2.34 21.48 6.07
N GLN A 70 2.00 21.75 7.33
CA GLN A 70 1.65 20.68 8.30
C GLN A 70 0.41 19.91 7.87
N ILE A 71 -0.61 20.62 7.37
CA ILE A 71 -1.86 20.02 6.89
C ILE A 71 -1.58 19.17 5.65
N SER A 72 -0.79 19.66 4.69
CA SER A 72 -0.39 18.90 3.50
C SER A 72 0.26 17.57 3.87
N VAL A 73 1.25 17.56 4.76
CA VAL A 73 1.94 16.33 5.17
C VAL A 73 0.99 15.33 5.81
N ARG A 74 0.03 15.80 6.63
CA ARG A 74 -0.98 14.92 7.22
C ARG A 74 -1.89 14.32 6.14
N VAL A 75 -2.41 15.16 5.23
CA VAL A 75 -3.30 14.71 4.15
C VAL A 75 -2.60 13.70 3.24
N GLU A 76 -1.33 13.94 2.90
CA GLU A 76 -0.54 13.00 2.09
C GLU A 76 -0.35 11.65 2.81
N ALA A 77 -0.01 11.67 4.10
CA ALA A 77 0.18 10.44 4.89
C ALA A 77 -1.12 9.66 5.11
N ASP A 78 -2.26 10.35 5.27
CA ASP A 78 -3.57 9.74 5.48
C ASP A 78 -4.17 9.18 4.15
N ASN A 79 -3.72 9.67 2.98
CA ASN A 79 -4.22 9.25 1.66
C ASN A 79 -3.31 8.26 0.91
N VAL A 80 -2.19 7.84 1.50
CA VAL A 80 -1.33 6.85 0.85
C VAL A 80 -2.05 5.52 0.74
N ASP A 81 -1.85 4.82 -0.38
CA ASP A 81 -2.26 3.42 -0.47
C ASP A 81 -1.36 2.57 0.43
N THR A 82 -1.89 2.18 1.60
CA THR A 82 -1.15 1.40 2.60
C THR A 82 -0.80 0.00 2.13
N TYR A 83 -1.54 -0.52 1.16
CA TYR A 83 -1.33 -1.84 0.58
C TYR A 83 -0.30 -1.82 -0.56
N SER A 84 0.18 -0.64 -0.96
CA SER A 84 1.26 -0.51 -1.94
C SER A 84 2.58 -0.20 -1.23
N LEU A 85 3.42 -1.23 -1.06
CA LEU A 85 4.76 -1.08 -0.48
C LEU A 85 5.56 0.02 -1.18
N GLY A 86 5.49 0.08 -2.52
CA GLY A 86 6.14 1.11 -3.32
C GLY A 86 5.66 2.52 -2.97
N ALA A 87 4.33 2.72 -2.90
CA ALA A 87 3.76 4.03 -2.57
C ALA A 87 4.17 4.51 -1.17
N VAL A 88 4.15 3.61 -0.18
CA VAL A 88 4.55 3.93 1.20
C VAL A 88 6.04 4.28 1.27
N GLN A 89 6.90 3.52 0.58
CA GLN A 89 8.35 3.79 0.54
C GLN A 89 8.68 5.10 -0.16
N GLU A 90 8.05 5.38 -1.31
CA GLU A 90 8.22 6.64 -2.03
C GLU A 90 7.78 7.84 -1.18
N LEU A 91 6.61 7.75 -0.55
CA LEU A 91 6.11 8.83 0.30
C LEU A 91 7.01 9.05 1.52
N ARG A 92 7.48 7.98 2.17
CA ARG A 92 8.48 8.07 3.24
C ARG A 92 9.75 8.79 2.78
N ALA A 93 10.30 8.38 1.63
CA ALA A 93 11.52 8.99 1.08
C ALA A 93 11.30 10.48 0.79
N SER A 94 10.13 10.85 0.28
CA SER A 94 9.72 12.23 0.04
C SER A 94 9.68 13.06 1.34
N PHE A 95 9.10 12.53 2.43
CA PHE A 95 9.10 13.24 3.72
C PHE A 95 10.51 13.43 4.29
N VAL A 96 11.37 12.41 4.19
CA VAL A 96 12.77 12.51 4.63
C VAL A 96 13.54 13.55 3.80
N ALA A 97 13.34 13.59 2.49
CA ALA A 97 13.99 14.56 1.61
C ALA A 97 13.55 16.00 1.94
N ARG A 98 12.24 16.21 2.14
CA ARG A 98 11.68 17.51 2.55
C ARG A 98 12.21 17.97 3.90
N PHE A 99 12.29 17.07 4.89
CA PHE A 99 12.88 17.39 6.20
C PHE A 99 14.32 17.89 6.07
N LYS A 100 15.17 17.14 5.35
CA LYS A 100 16.57 17.53 5.13
C LYS A 100 16.72 18.85 4.36
N ALA A 101 15.78 19.17 3.47
CA ALA A 101 15.80 20.42 2.72
C ALA A 101 15.47 21.63 3.61
N GLU A 102 14.62 21.45 4.62
CA GLU A 102 14.16 22.51 5.54
C GLU A 102 15.10 22.72 6.75
N GLU A 103 16.00 21.75 7.02
CA GLU A 103 17.08 21.88 8.02
C GLU A 103 18.33 22.61 7.51
N ARG A 104 18.48 22.79 6.19
CA ARG A 104 19.60 23.50 5.57
C ARG A 104 19.39 25.00 5.58
#